data_AF-A0A226M7G8-F1
#
_entry.id   AF-A0A226M7G8-F1
#
_cell.length_a   1.000
_cell.length_b   1.000
_cell.length_c   1.000
_cell.angle_alpha   90.00
_cell.angle_beta   90.00
_cell.angle_gamma   90.00
#
_symmetry.space_group_name_H-M   'P 1'
#
loop_
_entity.id
_entity.type
_entity.pdbx_description
1 polymer ?
#
loop_
_entity_poly.entity_id
_entity_poly.type
_entity_poly.pdbx_seq_one_letter_code
_entity_poly.pdbx_strand_id
1 'polypeptide(L)'
;CVLCGRADVDPDICGYLCATRGVRAHEFCLKFAMGIDDEGPVTTGIVQPPLSDVRRVVRAAKNKKCFVCGDCGATIRCAKAYCRRKFHLPCATDGECVTEFFGSCRSFCGKHRPQQTSEAAPAQGTNCTICLEPVGDGLSYHTMLCPVCKQAWFHRGCIQRYALSAGIMQFKCPVCAEQTAFSMEMITMGLQIPVRLVSF
;
A
#
# COMPACT_ATOMS: atom_id res chain seq x y z
N CYS A 1 -4.93 17.19 4.36
CA CYS A 1 -3.70 16.92 3.57
C CYS A 1 -3.78 17.65 2.23
N VAL A 2 -2.76 18.41 1.86
CA VAL A 2 -2.70 19.18 0.60
C VAL A 2 -2.56 18.32 -0.65
N LEU A 3 -2.21 17.03 -0.51
CA LEU A 3 -2.02 16.10 -1.63
C LEU A 3 -3.28 15.30 -1.95
N CYS A 4 -3.97 14.78 -0.94
CA CYS A 4 -5.17 13.96 -1.16
C CYS A 4 -6.49 14.70 -0.86
N GLY A 5 -6.45 15.96 -0.42
CA GLY A 5 -7.63 16.75 -0.08
C GLY A 5 -8.35 16.33 1.20
N ARG A 6 -7.93 15.26 1.88
CA ARG A 6 -8.59 14.71 3.09
C ARG A 6 -7.80 15.03 4.36
N ALA A 7 -8.48 15.32 5.46
CA ALA A 7 -7.86 15.52 6.78
C ALA A 7 -7.94 14.24 7.63
N ASP A 8 -9.08 13.57 7.60
CA ASP A 8 -9.35 12.35 8.37
C ASP A 8 -9.22 11.14 7.45
N VAL A 9 -8.10 10.45 7.55
CA VAL A 9 -7.84 9.17 6.89
C VAL A 9 -7.20 8.23 7.89
N ASP A 10 -7.41 6.94 7.70
CA ASP A 10 -6.79 5.92 8.52
C ASP A 10 -5.24 6.09 8.52
N PRO A 11 -4.60 6.29 9.69
CA PRO A 11 -3.14 6.37 9.80
C PRO A 11 -2.45 5.11 9.28
N ASP A 12 -3.09 3.95 9.30
CA ASP A 12 -2.55 2.72 8.74
C ASP A 12 -2.47 2.76 7.20
N ILE A 13 -3.28 3.61 6.55
CA ILE A 13 -3.27 3.80 5.09
C ILE A 13 -2.33 4.93 4.69
N CYS A 14 -2.38 6.05 5.40
CA CYS A 14 -1.72 7.29 4.97
C CYS A 14 -0.58 7.76 5.88
N GLY A 15 -0.36 7.12 7.02
CA GLY A 15 0.49 7.63 8.08
C GLY A 15 -0.14 8.85 8.76
N TYR A 16 0.58 9.42 9.72
CA TYR A 16 0.09 10.58 10.47
C TYR A 16 0.05 11.84 9.60
N LEU A 17 -0.90 12.74 9.91
CA LEU A 17 -0.95 14.06 9.31
C LEU A 17 0.16 14.94 9.90
N CYS A 18 1.19 15.21 9.11
CA CYS A 18 2.29 16.08 9.51
C CYS A 18 1.99 17.53 9.13
N ALA A 19 2.30 18.46 10.03
CA ALA A 19 2.27 19.89 9.78
C ALA A 19 3.70 20.44 9.80
N THR A 20 4.25 20.77 8.62
CA THR A 20 5.59 21.35 8.51
C THR A 20 5.50 22.71 7.84
N ARG A 21 5.88 23.76 8.58
CA ARG A 21 6.05 25.13 8.07
C ARG A 21 4.88 25.62 7.18
N GLY A 22 3.65 25.39 7.66
CA GLY A 22 2.41 25.83 6.99
C GLY A 22 1.82 24.86 5.95
N VAL A 23 2.48 23.74 5.65
CA VAL A 23 1.94 22.69 4.78
C VAL A 23 1.51 21.49 5.61
N ARG A 24 0.28 20.99 5.37
CA ARG A 24 -0.28 19.82 6.04
C ARG A 24 -0.41 18.67 5.06
N ALA A 25 0.35 17.58 5.24
CA ALA A 25 0.26 16.40 4.39
C ALA A 25 0.48 15.11 5.19
N HIS A 26 -0.16 14.02 4.78
CA HIS A 26 0.09 12.72 5.41
C HIS A 26 1.47 12.21 5.04
N GLU A 27 2.14 11.55 5.99
CA GLU A 27 3.47 10.97 5.82
C GLU A 27 3.60 10.13 4.54
N PHE A 28 2.68 9.19 4.33
CA PHE A 28 2.74 8.31 3.15
C PHE A 28 2.22 9.00 1.89
N CYS A 29 1.31 9.96 2.00
CA CYS A 29 0.95 10.80 0.85
C CYS A 29 2.18 11.54 0.30
N LEU A 30 3.06 12.04 1.19
CA LEU A 30 4.34 12.64 0.80
C LEU A 30 5.33 11.61 0.26
N LYS A 31 5.51 10.48 0.97
CA LYS A 31 6.43 9.39 0.58
C LYS A 31 6.16 8.89 -0.83
N PHE A 32 4.89 8.75 -1.21
CA PHE A 32 4.48 8.23 -2.52
C PHE A 32 4.15 9.33 -3.52
N ALA A 33 4.41 10.61 -3.23
CA ALA A 33 4.07 11.71 -4.13
C ALA A 33 4.93 11.77 -5.42
N MET A 34 5.64 10.69 -5.72
CA MET A 34 6.56 10.54 -6.84
C MET A 34 5.84 10.02 -8.09
N GLY A 35 6.07 10.68 -9.23
CA GLY A 35 5.54 10.27 -10.53
C GLY A 35 4.90 11.38 -11.35
N ILE A 36 5.03 12.64 -10.93
CA ILE A 36 4.56 13.78 -11.73
C ILE A 36 5.69 14.31 -12.63
N ASP A 37 6.93 14.29 -12.13
CA ASP A 37 8.13 14.75 -12.82
C ASP A 37 9.11 13.56 -12.86
N ASP A 38 9.73 13.26 -14.02
CA ASP A 38 10.70 12.15 -14.16
C ASP A 38 12.06 12.45 -13.48
N GLU A 39 12.15 13.52 -12.70
CA GLU A 39 13.31 13.88 -11.88
C GLU A 39 13.22 13.29 -10.47
N GLY A 40 13.75 12.07 -10.32
CA GLY A 40 14.36 11.55 -9.09
C GLY A 40 13.50 11.45 -7.81
N PRO A 41 13.97 10.71 -6.78
CA PRO A 41 13.22 10.52 -5.56
C PRO A 41 13.23 11.76 -4.66
N VAL A 42 12.04 12.18 -4.25
CA VAL A 42 11.84 13.06 -3.08
C VAL A 42 12.07 12.18 -1.84
N THR A 43 13.34 12.12 -1.42
CA THR A 43 13.88 11.51 -0.18
C THR A 43 13.33 10.11 0.20
N THR A 44 14.17 9.09 -0.01
CA THR A 44 14.01 7.78 0.63
C THR A 44 14.39 7.87 2.11
N GLY A 45 13.41 8.04 3.00
CA GLY A 45 13.60 7.95 4.45
C GLY A 45 12.78 8.97 5.26
N ILE A 46 12.92 8.92 6.59
CA ILE A 46 12.30 9.80 7.62
C ILE A 46 12.74 11.28 7.46
N VAL A 47 13.47 11.62 6.40
CA VAL A 47 13.91 12.98 6.11
C VAL A 47 12.75 13.73 5.46
N GLN A 48 12.19 14.70 6.19
CA GLN A 48 11.16 15.59 5.65
C GLN A 48 11.68 16.29 4.40
N PRO A 49 10.97 16.21 3.27
CA PRO A 49 11.42 16.83 2.03
C PRO A 49 11.40 18.36 2.14
N PRO A 50 12.29 19.06 1.42
CA PRO A 50 12.25 20.52 1.31
C PRO A 50 10.85 21.03 0.92
N LEU A 51 10.41 22.13 1.54
CA LEU A 51 9.11 22.75 1.22
C LEU A 51 8.96 23.09 -0.27
N SER A 52 10.05 23.44 -0.94
CA SER A 52 10.08 23.69 -2.38
C SER A 52 9.62 22.48 -3.18
N ASP A 53 10.03 21.26 -2.79
CA ASP A 53 9.65 20.02 -3.45
C ASP A 53 8.18 19.70 -3.19
N VAL A 54 7.71 19.88 -1.95
CA VAL A 54 6.28 19.69 -1.62
C VAL A 54 5.39 20.64 -2.43
N ARG A 55 5.78 21.92 -2.54
CA ARG A 55 5.07 22.91 -3.37
C ARG A 55 5.13 22.57 -4.86
N ARG A 56 6.27 22.08 -5.36
CA ARG A 56 6.43 21.62 -6.76
C ARG A 56 5.46 20.49 -7.06
N VAL A 57 5.45 19.45 -6.23
CA VAL A 57 4.54 18.30 -6.35
C VAL A 57 3.07 18.73 -6.33
N VAL A 58 2.66 19.56 -5.37
CA VAL A 58 1.28 20.06 -5.28
C VAL A 58 0.89 20.83 -6.55
N ARG A 59 1.77 21.71 -7.03
CA ARG A 59 1.52 22.47 -8.27
C ARG A 59 1.41 21.55 -9.48
N ALA A 60 2.29 20.56 -9.58
CA ALA A 60 2.31 19.60 -10.68
C ALA A 60 1.07 18.69 -10.67
N ALA A 61 0.51 18.41 -9.48
CA ALA A 61 -0.68 17.59 -9.28
C ALA A 61 -2.01 18.32 -9.55
N LYS A 62 -1.99 19.66 -9.63
CA LYS A 62 -3.20 20.52 -9.65
C LYS A 62 -4.26 20.11 -10.66
N ASN A 63 -3.86 19.59 -11.83
CA ASN A 63 -4.78 19.18 -12.90
C ASN A 63 -4.75 17.66 -13.16
N LYS A 64 -4.16 16.87 -12.25
CA LYS A 64 -4.02 15.43 -12.39
C LYS A 64 -5.20 14.75 -11.68
N LYS A 65 -6.13 14.21 -12.47
CA LYS A 65 -7.32 13.53 -11.93
C LYS A 65 -7.00 12.15 -11.38
N CYS A 66 -7.59 11.83 -10.24
CA CYS A 66 -7.63 10.48 -9.70
C CYS A 66 -8.59 9.63 -10.54
N PHE A 67 -8.13 8.46 -11.01
CA PHE A 67 -9.00 7.57 -11.78
C PHE A 67 -10.11 6.91 -10.94
N VAL A 68 -10.01 7.00 -9.61
CA VAL A 68 -10.95 6.40 -8.66
C VAL A 68 -12.03 7.41 -8.26
N CYS A 69 -11.66 8.56 -7.68
CA CYS A 69 -12.64 9.57 -7.24
C CYS A 69 -12.94 10.68 -8.26
N GLY A 70 -12.15 10.81 -9.33
CA GLY A 70 -12.31 11.86 -10.35
C GLY A 70 -11.71 13.23 -9.99
N ASP A 71 -11.45 13.49 -8.70
CA ASP A 71 -10.88 14.75 -8.22
C ASP A 71 -9.43 14.97 -8.66
N CYS A 72 -9.04 16.24 -8.77
CA CYS A 72 -7.66 16.63 -9.03
C CYS A 72 -6.77 16.53 -7.79
N GLY A 73 -5.46 16.40 -8.00
CA GLY A 73 -4.46 16.28 -6.92
C GLY A 73 -3.77 14.93 -6.86
N ALA A 74 -4.09 14.00 -7.76
CA ALA A 74 -3.55 12.64 -7.74
C ALA A 74 -2.04 12.63 -8.02
N THR A 75 -1.26 12.30 -7.01
CA THR A 75 0.21 12.29 -7.04
C THR A 75 0.83 10.93 -7.34
N ILE A 76 0.11 9.83 -7.09
CA ILE A 76 0.63 8.48 -7.32
C ILE A 76 0.34 8.07 -8.76
N ARG A 77 1.38 7.70 -9.50
CA ARG A 77 1.30 7.18 -10.88
C ARG A 77 1.48 5.67 -10.90
N CYS A 78 0.75 4.98 -11.77
CA CYS A 78 1.03 3.57 -12.04
C CYS A 78 2.43 3.40 -12.67
N ALA A 79 3.23 2.47 -12.14
CA ALA A 79 4.62 2.26 -12.54
C ALA A 79 4.77 1.63 -13.95
N LYS A 80 3.70 1.13 -14.56
CA LYS A 80 3.74 0.60 -15.92
C LYS A 80 3.83 1.76 -16.92
N ALA A 81 4.88 1.79 -17.74
CA ALA A 81 5.24 2.92 -18.60
C ALA A 81 4.10 3.49 -19.48
N TYR A 82 3.25 2.62 -20.05
CA TYR A 82 2.13 3.04 -20.89
C TYR A 82 0.85 3.40 -20.10
N CYS A 83 0.82 3.17 -18.79
CA CYS A 83 -0.36 3.41 -17.97
C CYS A 83 -0.42 4.86 -17.49
N ARG A 84 -1.45 5.58 -17.92
CA ARG A 84 -1.64 6.99 -17.53
C ARG A 84 -2.44 7.18 -16.25
N ARG A 85 -2.89 6.10 -15.61
CA ARG A 85 -3.72 6.14 -14.39
C ARG A 85 -2.93 6.72 -13.23
N LYS A 86 -3.58 7.64 -12.52
CA LYS A 86 -3.09 8.28 -11.29
C LYS A 86 -4.13 8.18 -10.20
N PHE A 87 -3.70 8.10 -8.95
CA PHE A 87 -4.62 7.99 -7.83
C PHE A 87 -4.09 8.71 -6.59
N HIS A 88 -4.98 9.03 -5.66
CA HIS A 88 -4.60 9.41 -4.31
C HIS A 88 -4.33 8.15 -3.48
N LEU A 89 -3.41 8.22 -2.52
CA LEU A 89 -3.14 7.10 -1.60
C LEU A 89 -4.41 6.60 -0.87
N PRO A 90 -5.28 7.47 -0.31
CA PRO A 90 -6.51 6.99 0.31
C PRO A 90 -7.48 6.26 -0.65
N CYS A 91 -7.39 6.54 -1.95
CA CYS A 91 -8.21 5.88 -2.96
C CYS A 91 -7.60 4.56 -3.45
N ALA A 92 -6.42 4.16 -2.95
CA ALA A 92 -5.75 2.95 -3.38
C ALA A 92 -6.60 1.71 -3.07
N THR A 93 -7.21 1.65 -1.89
CA THR A 93 -8.09 0.53 -1.50
C THR A 93 -9.29 0.40 -2.44
N ASP A 94 -10.02 1.50 -2.66
CA ASP A 94 -11.21 1.54 -3.52
C ASP A 94 -10.86 1.24 -5.00
N GLY A 95 -9.66 1.65 -5.44
CA GLY A 95 -9.14 1.39 -6.79
C GLY A 95 -8.43 0.04 -6.93
N GLU A 96 -8.43 -0.78 -5.88
CA GLU A 96 -7.66 -2.02 -5.75
C GLU A 96 -6.19 -1.88 -6.22
N CYS A 97 -5.59 -0.74 -5.91
CA CYS A 97 -4.22 -0.42 -6.22
C CYS A 97 -3.28 -1.08 -5.20
N VAL A 98 -2.06 -1.36 -5.65
CA VAL A 98 -0.97 -1.87 -4.82
C VAL A 98 0.15 -0.85 -4.81
N THR A 99 0.60 -0.47 -3.61
CA THR A 99 1.75 0.40 -3.39
C THR A 99 2.79 -0.38 -2.61
N GLU A 100 3.99 -0.50 -3.17
CA GLU A 100 5.13 -1.13 -2.52
C GLU A 100 5.72 -0.14 -1.50
N PHE A 101 5.80 -0.51 -0.22
CA PHE A 101 6.33 0.37 0.83
C PHE A 101 7.86 0.29 0.99
N PHE A 102 8.51 -0.58 0.20
CA PHE A 102 9.94 -0.87 0.20
C PHE A 102 10.59 -0.51 -1.15
N GLY A 103 11.92 -0.37 -1.17
CA GLY A 103 12.69 -0.09 -2.38
C GLY A 103 12.28 1.23 -3.04
N SER A 104 12.07 1.22 -4.36
CA SER A 104 11.70 2.40 -5.16
C SER A 104 10.25 2.86 -4.98
N CYS A 105 9.51 2.32 -4.01
CA CYS A 105 8.15 2.77 -3.66
C CYS A 105 7.17 2.77 -4.86
N ARG A 106 7.24 1.75 -5.72
CA ARG A 106 6.43 1.70 -6.94
C ARG A 106 4.97 1.46 -6.60
N SER A 107 4.09 2.02 -7.42
CA SER A 107 2.65 1.91 -7.24
C SER A 107 2.00 1.43 -8.52
N PHE A 108 0.97 0.60 -8.40
CA PHE A 108 0.30 -0.04 -9.52
C PHE A 108 -1.21 0.14 -9.39
N CYS A 109 -1.88 0.50 -10.49
CA CYS A 109 -3.34 0.51 -10.49
C CYS A 109 -3.89 -0.94 -10.49
N GLY A 110 -5.17 -1.13 -10.18
CA GLY A 110 -5.75 -2.48 -10.13
C GLY A 110 -5.64 -3.31 -11.42
N LYS A 111 -5.37 -2.70 -12.59
CA LYS A 111 -5.11 -3.43 -13.84
C LYS A 111 -3.67 -3.95 -13.99
N HIS A 112 -2.72 -3.34 -13.28
CA HIS A 112 -1.29 -3.64 -13.41
C HIS A 112 -0.65 -4.00 -12.08
N ARG A 113 -1.45 -4.20 -11.02
CA ARG A 113 -0.96 -4.66 -9.73
C ARG A 113 -0.31 -6.03 -9.86
N PRO A 114 0.67 -6.36 -9.01
CA PRO A 114 1.07 -7.74 -8.83
C PRO A 114 -0.12 -8.56 -8.35
N GLN A 115 -0.13 -9.84 -8.72
CA GLN A 115 -1.14 -10.81 -8.33
C GLN A 115 -0.43 -12.07 -7.87
N GLN A 116 -0.96 -12.68 -6.82
CA GLN A 116 -0.53 -14.03 -6.45
C GLN A 116 -0.98 -15.02 -7.52
N THR A 117 -0.21 -16.08 -7.70
CA THR A 117 -0.57 -17.21 -8.56
C THR A 117 -0.78 -18.44 -7.70
N SER A 118 -1.88 -19.16 -7.95
CA SER A 118 -2.16 -20.47 -7.36
C SER A 118 -2.81 -21.35 -8.41
N GLU A 119 -2.46 -22.63 -8.40
CA GLU A 119 -3.07 -23.65 -9.26
C GLU A 119 -4.45 -24.08 -8.75
N ALA A 120 -4.75 -23.83 -7.47
CA ALA A 120 -5.99 -24.24 -6.83
C ALA A 120 -6.73 -23.05 -6.19
N ALA A 121 -8.04 -23.02 -6.42
CA ALA A 121 -8.99 -22.19 -5.69
C ALA A 121 -9.11 -22.69 -4.23
N PRO A 122 -9.55 -21.83 -3.29
CA PRO A 122 -9.90 -22.27 -1.95
C PRO A 122 -10.99 -23.34 -2.02
N ALA A 123 -10.90 -24.35 -1.14
CA ALA A 123 -11.98 -25.32 -0.99
C ALA A 123 -13.27 -24.62 -0.53
N GLN A 124 -14.43 -25.20 -0.83
CA GLN A 124 -15.71 -24.65 -0.40
C GLN A 124 -15.74 -24.50 1.14
N GLY A 125 -16.14 -23.33 1.63
CA GLY A 125 -16.15 -23.03 3.06
C GLY A 125 -14.77 -22.76 3.67
N THR A 126 -13.76 -22.48 2.85
CA THR A 126 -12.46 -22.01 3.37
C THR A 126 -12.66 -20.68 4.10
N ASN A 127 -12.20 -20.63 5.34
CA ASN A 127 -12.27 -19.44 6.18
C ASN A 127 -10.90 -18.75 6.28
N CYS A 128 -10.93 -17.45 6.52
CA CYS A 128 -9.74 -16.68 6.83
C CYS A 128 -9.12 -17.20 8.12
N THR A 129 -7.83 -17.53 8.12
CA THR A 129 -7.14 -18.05 9.31
C THR A 129 -7.09 -17.06 10.48
N ILE A 130 -7.41 -15.78 10.25
CA ILE A 130 -7.33 -14.72 11.28
C ILE A 130 -8.71 -14.44 11.91
N CYS A 131 -9.74 -14.18 11.10
CA CYS A 131 -11.08 -13.84 11.62
C CYS A 131 -12.05 -15.01 11.63
N LEU A 132 -11.68 -16.16 11.05
CA LEU A 132 -12.51 -17.37 10.91
C LEU A 132 -13.79 -17.20 10.08
N GLU A 133 -13.92 -16.09 9.35
CA GLU A 133 -15.02 -15.86 8.40
C GLU A 133 -14.66 -16.34 6.98
N PRO A 134 -15.65 -16.68 6.12
CA PRO A 134 -15.41 -17.14 4.75
C PRO A 134 -14.57 -16.16 3.92
N VAL A 135 -13.60 -16.68 3.18
CA VAL A 135 -12.89 -15.91 2.14
C VAL A 135 -13.62 -15.98 0.80
N GLY A 136 -13.24 -15.12 -0.15
CA GLY A 136 -13.76 -15.20 -1.52
C GLY A 136 -13.30 -16.47 -2.24
N ASP A 137 -13.97 -16.79 -3.35
CA ASP A 137 -13.82 -18.05 -4.10
C ASP A 137 -12.47 -18.21 -4.83
N GLY A 138 -11.53 -17.29 -4.64
CA GLY A 138 -10.24 -17.30 -5.32
C GLY A 138 -9.34 -16.15 -4.92
N LEU A 139 -8.10 -16.20 -5.43
CA LEU A 139 -7.14 -15.11 -5.28
C LEU A 139 -7.67 -13.82 -5.90
N SER A 140 -7.59 -12.74 -5.14
CA SER A 140 -8.06 -11.42 -5.58
C SER A 140 -7.29 -10.31 -4.86
N TYR A 141 -7.67 -9.06 -5.07
CA TYR A 141 -7.16 -7.98 -4.22
C TYR A 141 -7.54 -8.22 -2.74
N HIS A 142 -8.74 -8.74 -2.49
CA HIS A 142 -9.30 -8.91 -1.15
C HIS A 142 -8.95 -10.25 -0.49
N THR A 143 -8.50 -11.25 -1.26
CA THR A 143 -8.25 -12.62 -0.79
C THR A 143 -6.84 -13.06 -1.15
N MET A 144 -6.05 -13.38 -0.14
CA MET A 144 -4.64 -13.76 -0.24
C MET A 144 -4.36 -15.15 0.34
N LEU A 145 -3.26 -15.75 -0.11
CA LEU A 145 -2.81 -17.10 0.24
C LEU A 145 -1.36 -17.07 0.71
N CYS A 146 -1.02 -17.90 1.70
CA CYS A 146 0.39 -18.17 2.01
C CYS A 146 1.06 -18.89 0.83
N PRO A 147 2.13 -18.34 0.23
CA PRO A 147 2.77 -18.93 -0.95
C PRO A 147 3.48 -20.25 -0.65
N VAL A 148 3.76 -20.53 0.64
CA VAL A 148 4.53 -21.69 1.08
C VAL A 148 3.62 -22.88 1.37
N CYS A 149 2.72 -22.77 2.35
CA CYS A 149 1.87 -23.90 2.73
C CYS A 149 0.65 -24.09 1.83
N LYS A 150 0.25 -23.06 1.08
CA LYS A 150 -0.93 -23.06 0.19
C LYS A 150 -2.25 -23.44 0.88
N GLN A 151 -2.29 -23.38 2.21
CA GLN A 151 -3.44 -23.76 3.04
C GLN A 151 -3.99 -22.57 3.83
N ALA A 152 -3.16 -21.58 4.13
CA ALA A 152 -3.57 -20.41 4.91
C ALA A 152 -4.11 -19.31 4.00
N TRP A 153 -5.41 -19.01 4.14
CA TRP A 153 -6.12 -17.99 3.37
C TRP A 153 -6.46 -16.80 4.25
N PHE A 154 -6.45 -15.61 3.67
CA PHE A 154 -6.63 -14.37 4.42
C PHE A 154 -7.47 -13.35 3.66
N HIS A 155 -8.34 -12.62 4.36
CA HIS A 155 -8.79 -11.32 3.87
C HIS A 155 -7.63 -10.34 3.92
N ARG A 156 -7.47 -9.49 2.89
CA ARG A 156 -6.42 -8.46 2.83
C ARG A 156 -6.39 -7.58 4.08
N GLY A 157 -7.56 -7.13 4.53
CA GLY A 157 -7.67 -6.31 5.74
C GLY A 157 -7.18 -7.04 6.99
N CYS A 158 -7.52 -8.32 7.16
CA CYS A 158 -7.10 -9.12 8.31
C CYS A 158 -5.58 -9.30 8.35
N ILE A 159 -4.98 -9.69 7.22
CA ILE A 159 -3.53 -9.88 7.18
C ILE A 159 -2.75 -8.56 7.28
N GLN A 160 -3.30 -7.45 6.75
CA GLN A 160 -2.73 -6.11 6.94
C GLN A 160 -2.68 -5.72 8.42
N ARG A 161 -3.77 -5.95 9.17
CA ARG A 161 -3.82 -5.67 10.62
C ARG A 161 -2.85 -6.55 11.40
N TYR A 162 -2.75 -7.84 11.04
CA TYR A 162 -1.77 -8.73 11.62
C TYR A 162 -0.33 -8.24 11.35
N ALA A 163 -0.02 -7.82 10.12
CA ALA A 163 1.29 -7.27 9.75
C ALA A 163 1.65 -6.01 10.55
N LEU A 164 0.70 -5.08 10.69
CA LEU A 164 0.89 -3.84 11.46
C LEU A 164 1.13 -4.12 12.94
N SER A 165 0.46 -5.13 13.50
CA SER A 165 0.61 -5.54 14.89
C SER A 165 1.91 -6.30 15.14
N ALA A 166 2.24 -7.28 14.29
CA ALA A 166 3.41 -8.14 14.48
C ALA A 166 4.73 -7.41 14.17
N GLY A 167 4.74 -6.54 13.16
CA GLY A 167 5.95 -5.92 12.63
C GLY A 167 6.86 -6.93 11.92
N ILE A 168 7.88 -6.43 11.22
CA ILE A 168 8.68 -7.24 10.28
C ILE A 168 9.39 -8.43 10.94
N MET A 169 9.79 -8.30 12.20
CA MET A 169 10.54 -9.34 12.93
C MET A 169 9.68 -10.53 13.34
N GLN A 170 8.37 -10.36 13.49
CA GLN A 170 7.46 -11.42 13.97
C GLN A 170 6.36 -11.76 12.97
N PHE A 171 6.30 -11.06 11.83
CA PHE A 171 5.35 -11.36 10.79
C PHE A 171 5.74 -12.66 10.07
N LYS A 172 4.93 -13.70 10.26
CA LYS A 172 5.13 -15.03 9.69
C LYS A 172 3.78 -15.69 9.46
N CYS A 173 3.72 -16.70 8.61
CA CYS A 173 2.48 -17.42 8.38
C CYS A 173 1.96 -18.03 9.70
N PRO A 174 0.71 -17.75 10.12
CA PRO A 174 0.16 -18.33 11.35
C PRO A 174 0.03 -19.85 11.34
N VAL A 175 0.08 -20.48 10.16
CA VAL A 175 -0.10 -21.93 10.00
C VAL A 175 1.25 -22.66 9.90
N CYS A 176 2.12 -22.27 8.97
CA CYS A 176 3.39 -22.99 8.75
C CYS A 176 4.62 -22.31 9.38
N ALA A 177 4.44 -21.18 10.07
CA ALA A 177 5.49 -20.39 10.70
C ALA A 177 6.61 -19.90 9.76
N GLU A 178 6.49 -20.08 8.43
CA GLU A 178 7.44 -19.53 7.48
C GLU A 178 7.32 -17.99 7.48
N GLN A 179 8.47 -17.33 7.61
CA GLN A 179 8.57 -15.88 7.72
C GLN A 179 9.06 -15.22 6.43
N THR A 180 10.14 -15.72 5.84
CA THR A 180 10.89 -15.00 4.81
C THR A 180 10.10 -14.93 3.50
N ALA A 181 9.74 -16.08 2.94
CA ALA A 181 8.97 -16.14 1.70
C ALA A 181 7.56 -15.56 1.87
N PHE A 182 6.94 -15.82 3.03
CA PHE A 182 5.64 -15.26 3.38
C PHE A 182 5.67 -13.72 3.44
N SER A 183 6.62 -13.14 4.18
CA SER A 183 6.71 -11.68 4.31
C SER A 183 7.00 -11.02 2.96
N MET A 184 7.93 -11.58 2.17
CA MET A 184 8.28 -11.04 0.86
C MET A 184 7.09 -11.02 -0.10
N GLU A 185 6.32 -12.10 -0.14
CA GLU A 185 5.10 -12.17 -0.95
C GLU A 185 4.08 -11.12 -0.50
N MET A 186 3.81 -11.02 0.80
CA MET A 186 2.84 -10.07 1.34
C MET A 186 3.25 -8.61 1.10
N ILE A 187 4.55 -8.29 1.21
CA ILE A 187 5.11 -6.97 0.88
C ILE A 187 4.92 -6.69 -0.62
N THR A 188 5.19 -7.68 -1.48
CA THR A 188 5.00 -7.55 -2.93
C THR A 188 3.54 -7.29 -3.28
N MET A 189 2.60 -7.91 -2.55
CA MET A 189 1.18 -7.64 -2.68
C MET A 189 0.75 -6.30 -2.07
N GLY A 190 1.67 -5.49 -1.54
CA GLY A 190 1.44 -4.15 -1.01
C GLY A 190 0.93 -4.11 0.42
N LEU A 191 1.21 -5.14 1.23
CA LEU A 191 1.00 -5.02 2.67
C LEU A 191 2.08 -4.16 3.31
N GLN A 192 1.65 -3.23 4.15
CA GLN A 192 2.57 -2.47 4.98
C GLN A 192 3.00 -3.29 6.19
N ILE A 193 4.32 -3.46 6.36
CA ILE A 193 4.89 -4.16 7.51
C ILE A 193 5.89 -3.21 8.19
N PRO A 194 5.56 -2.67 9.37
CA PRO A 194 6.42 -1.69 10.04
C PRO A 194 7.69 -2.36 10.57
N VAL A 195 8.81 -1.64 10.47
CA VAL A 195 10.03 -1.99 11.19
C VAL A 195 9.85 -1.53 12.63
N ARG A 196 9.28 -2.40 13.47
CA ARG A 196 9.29 -2.21 14.92
C ARG A 196 10.58 -2.82 15.44
N LEU A 197 11.58 -1.98 15.73
CA LEU A 197 12.68 -2.40 16.60
C LEU A 197 12.05 -2.66 17.96
N VAL A 198 12.19 -3.87 18.49
CA VAL A 198 11.70 -4.22 19.83
C VAL A 198 12.32 -3.20 20.78
N SER A 199 11.49 -2.33 21.37
CA SER A 199 11.94 -1.51 22.49
C SER A 199 12.12 -2.48 23.64
N PHE A 200 13.38 -2.75 23.99
CA PHE A 200 13.75 -3.48 25.18
C PHE A 200 13.46 -2.65 26.43
#